data_AF-A0A7Z0D7N7-F1
#
_entry.id   AF-A0A7Z0D7N7-F1
#
_cell.length_a   1.000
_cell.length_b   1.000
_cell.length_c   1.000
_cell.angle_alpha   90.00
_cell.angle_beta   90.00
_cell.angle_gamma   90.00
#
_symmetry.space_group_name_H-M   'P 1'
#
loop_
_entity.id
_entity.type
_entity.pdbx_description
1 polymer ?
#
loop_
_entity_poly.entity_id
_entity_poly.type
_entity_poly.pdbx_seq_one_letter_code
_entity_poly.pdbx_strand_id
1 'polypeptide(L)'
;MMKARALLAAAGAVLVLGGCSQPGPAPDPSPGPSEESVLPLPPGETLPPEPPPRDAPSAGTSPAAVTAGPLTPADLPDEVLGFAAQERPPAENEYVPNGTWTHEVAGERAGWEAMPTCPGNTGGGWPAAAFALAGTYLDDRDRPGNGLLLQFGSAGDATAYFDTYLAVLASCPATDAMPAAQRVAAGEGWYAGRRDYGGERWSEVVARRGDRVALIIVNDDDAASEAQLRGLGERLSR
;
A
#
# COMPACT_ATOMS: atom_id res chain seq x y z
N MET A 1 -31.90 8.96 38.28
CA MET A 1 -33.17 8.92 37.51
C MET A 1 -33.04 7.84 36.45
N MET A 2 -33.70 6.71 36.68
CA MET A 2 -33.74 5.54 35.79
C MET A 2 -34.69 5.81 34.62
N LYS A 3 -34.31 5.40 33.40
CA LYS A 3 -35.26 4.93 32.39
C LYS A 3 -34.71 3.69 31.70
N ALA A 4 -35.13 2.55 32.23
CA ALA A 4 -35.17 1.27 31.55
C ALA A 4 -36.22 1.34 30.42
N ARG A 5 -35.94 0.68 29.28
CA ARG A 5 -36.97 0.19 28.37
C ARG A 5 -36.61 -1.21 27.89
N ALA A 6 -37.60 -2.07 28.01
CA ALA A 6 -37.55 -3.50 27.80
C ALA A 6 -37.88 -3.88 26.34
N LEU A 7 -37.24 -4.98 25.93
CA LEU A 7 -37.67 -6.10 25.08
C LEU A 7 -38.91 -5.93 24.18
N LEU A 8 -38.73 -6.27 22.90
CA LEU A 8 -39.72 -7.08 22.17
C LEU A 8 -39.00 -8.18 21.37
N ALA A 9 -39.35 -9.42 21.69
CA ALA A 9 -39.01 -10.62 20.94
C ALA A 9 -40.03 -10.83 19.82
N ALA A 10 -39.59 -11.29 18.65
CA ALA A 10 -40.45 -11.84 17.61
C ALA A 10 -39.88 -13.19 17.18
N ALA A 11 -40.59 -14.25 17.57
CA ALA A 11 -40.41 -15.60 17.07
C ALA A 11 -41.10 -15.70 15.71
N GLY A 12 -40.36 -16.10 14.67
CA GLY A 12 -40.88 -16.40 13.34
C GLY A 12 -40.37 -17.77 12.89
N ALA A 13 -41.22 -18.78 13.01
CA ALA A 13 -41.01 -20.10 12.43
C ALA A 13 -41.50 -20.10 10.98
N VAL A 14 -40.67 -20.49 10.01
CA VAL A 14 -41.11 -20.80 8.63
C VAL A 14 -40.33 -21.99 8.04
N LEU A 15 -41.14 -22.98 7.70
CA LEU A 15 -41.06 -24.09 6.73
C LEU A 15 -39.72 -24.55 6.12
N VAL A 16 -39.55 -25.87 6.26
CA VAL A 16 -38.72 -26.77 5.44
C VAL A 16 -39.33 -26.93 4.05
N LEU A 17 -38.54 -26.70 2.99
CA LEU A 17 -38.78 -27.24 1.64
C LEU A 17 -37.52 -27.99 1.20
N GLY A 18 -37.68 -29.29 0.96
CA GLY A 18 -36.65 -30.14 0.35
C GLY A 18 -36.53 -29.84 -1.15
N GLY A 19 -35.29 -29.65 -1.60
CA GLY A 19 -34.93 -29.57 -3.01
C GLY A 19 -33.91 -30.65 -3.35
N CYS A 20 -34.22 -31.49 -4.33
CA CYS A 20 -33.34 -32.52 -4.86
C CYS A 20 -32.13 -31.90 -5.57
N SER A 21 -30.91 -32.24 -5.15
CA SER A 21 -29.68 -31.89 -5.86
C SER A 21 -29.45 -32.86 -7.03
N GLN A 22 -29.53 -32.37 -8.27
CA GLN A 22 -28.98 -33.05 -9.44
C GLN A 22 -27.46 -32.81 -9.51
N PRO A 23 -26.64 -33.81 -9.87
CA PRO A 23 -25.24 -33.58 -10.24
C PRO A 23 -25.19 -32.79 -11.56
N GLY A 24 -24.59 -31.59 -11.53
CA GLY A 24 -24.32 -30.81 -12.72
C GLY A 24 -23.19 -31.43 -13.56
N PRO A 25 -23.20 -31.25 -14.89
CA PRO A 25 -22.12 -31.68 -15.76
C PRO A 25 -20.80 -30.97 -15.41
N ALA A 26 -19.69 -31.69 -15.57
CA ALA A 26 -18.34 -31.18 -15.31
C ALA A 26 -18.04 -29.94 -16.17
N PRO A 27 -17.28 -28.96 -15.65
CA PRO A 27 -16.85 -27.80 -16.43
C PRO A 27 -15.89 -28.22 -17.54
N ASP A 28 -16.11 -27.68 -18.74
CA ASP A 28 -15.18 -27.80 -19.87
C ASP A 28 -13.83 -27.13 -19.55
N PRO A 29 -12.71 -27.67 -20.05
CA PRO A 29 -11.39 -27.07 -19.86
C PRO A 29 -11.34 -25.68 -20.48
N SER A 30 -10.80 -24.70 -19.74
CA SER A 30 -10.58 -23.34 -20.21
C SER A 30 -9.67 -23.33 -21.45
N PRO A 31 -9.94 -22.46 -22.46
CA PRO A 31 -9.04 -22.26 -23.58
C PRO A 31 -7.71 -21.70 -23.07
N GLY A 32 -6.61 -22.34 -23.49
CA GLY A 32 -5.25 -21.89 -23.16
C GLY A 32 -4.95 -20.50 -23.71
N PRO A 33 -3.92 -19.82 -23.17
CA PRO A 33 -3.50 -18.51 -23.62
C PRO A 33 -3.16 -18.54 -25.12
N SER A 34 -3.65 -17.54 -25.85
CA SER A 34 -3.29 -17.34 -27.25
C SER A 34 -1.81 -17.00 -27.34
N GLU A 35 -1.05 -17.84 -28.04
CA GLU A 35 0.35 -17.54 -28.38
C GLU A 35 0.37 -16.31 -29.30
N GLU A 36 0.83 -15.17 -28.77
CA GLU A 36 1.24 -14.04 -29.59
C GLU A 36 2.40 -14.49 -30.48
N SER A 37 2.16 -14.47 -31.79
CA SER A 37 3.16 -14.82 -32.79
C SER A 37 4.22 -13.72 -32.86
N VAL A 38 5.32 -13.91 -32.13
CA VAL A 38 6.49 -13.04 -32.17
C VAL A 38 7.24 -13.31 -33.49
N LEU A 39 7.43 -12.27 -34.30
CA LEU A 39 8.21 -12.36 -35.54
C LEU A 39 9.65 -12.80 -35.23
N PRO A 40 10.28 -13.67 -36.05
CA PRO A 40 11.64 -14.11 -35.81
C PRO A 40 12.64 -12.95 -35.95
N LEU A 41 13.58 -12.86 -35.01
CA LEU A 41 14.73 -11.96 -35.11
C LEU A 41 15.65 -12.36 -36.29
N PRO A 42 16.32 -11.38 -36.93
CA PRO A 42 17.30 -11.65 -37.96
C PRO A 42 18.47 -12.51 -37.43
N PRO A 43 19.05 -13.39 -38.26
CA PRO A 43 20.13 -14.27 -37.84
C PRO A 43 21.39 -13.47 -37.46
N GLY A 44 21.80 -13.56 -36.20
CA GLY A 44 23.05 -12.98 -35.69
C GLY A 44 22.90 -12.03 -34.51
N GLU A 45 21.68 -11.62 -34.16
CA GLU A 45 21.43 -10.81 -32.95
C GLU A 45 20.91 -11.70 -31.82
N THR A 46 21.77 -11.96 -30.84
CA THR A 46 21.33 -12.40 -29.51
C THR A 46 20.85 -11.18 -28.74
N LEU A 47 19.60 -11.21 -28.29
CA LEU A 47 19.11 -10.26 -27.29
C LEU A 47 20.09 -10.25 -26.10
N PRO A 48 20.37 -9.07 -25.51
CA PRO A 48 21.08 -9.02 -24.23
C PRO A 48 20.36 -9.95 -23.24
N PRO A 49 21.10 -10.71 -22.41
CA PRO A 49 20.45 -11.51 -21.39
C PRO A 49 19.58 -10.60 -20.53
N GLU A 50 18.32 -10.98 -20.37
CA GLU A 50 17.41 -10.32 -19.45
C GLU A 50 18.09 -10.33 -18.07
N PRO A 51 18.25 -9.17 -17.40
CA PRO A 51 18.80 -9.16 -16.06
C PRO A 51 17.94 -10.09 -15.20
N PRO A 52 18.55 -10.96 -14.38
CA PRO A 52 17.77 -11.85 -13.54
C PRO A 52 16.82 -11.01 -12.68
N PRO A 53 15.60 -11.50 -12.40
CA PRO A 53 14.75 -10.89 -11.37
C PRO A 53 15.60 -10.71 -10.12
N ARG A 54 15.65 -9.48 -9.57
CA ARG A 54 16.31 -9.28 -8.27
C ARG A 54 15.54 -10.07 -7.23
N ASP A 55 16.21 -11.02 -6.58
CA ASP A 55 15.64 -11.69 -5.42
C ASP A 55 15.34 -10.68 -4.31
N ALA A 56 14.16 -10.79 -3.70
CA ALA A 56 13.84 -10.00 -2.52
C ALA A 56 14.81 -10.34 -1.38
N PRO A 57 15.39 -9.34 -0.68
CA PRO A 57 16.24 -9.59 0.48
C PRO A 57 15.55 -10.47 1.54
N SER A 58 16.25 -11.44 2.13
CA SER A 58 15.68 -12.33 3.16
C SER A 58 15.28 -11.57 4.44
N ALA A 59 14.11 -11.88 5.00
CA ALA A 59 13.71 -11.36 6.32
C ALA A 59 14.67 -11.84 7.42
N GLY A 60 14.99 -10.97 8.37
CA GLY A 60 15.84 -11.32 9.52
C GLY A 60 15.17 -12.32 10.48
N THR A 61 15.96 -12.99 11.32
CA THR A 61 15.47 -13.97 12.30
C THR A 61 15.26 -13.40 13.70
N SER A 62 15.60 -12.13 13.92
CA SER A 62 15.40 -11.42 15.19
C SER A 62 14.29 -10.37 15.04
N PRO A 63 13.59 -10.01 16.13
CA PRO A 63 12.63 -8.90 16.13
C PRO A 63 13.21 -7.66 15.44
N ALA A 64 12.42 -7.05 14.57
CA ALA A 64 12.85 -5.85 13.85
C ALA A 64 13.10 -4.69 14.84
N ALA A 65 14.10 -3.85 14.59
CA ALA A 65 14.36 -2.69 15.43
C ALA A 65 13.18 -1.71 15.40
N VAL A 66 12.91 -1.01 16.51
CA VAL A 66 11.84 0.01 16.59
C VAL A 66 12.23 1.31 15.85
N THR A 67 13.50 1.44 15.48
CA THR A 67 14.09 2.60 14.80
C THR A 67 14.87 2.14 13.58
N ALA A 68 15.01 2.99 12.57
CA ALA A 68 15.80 2.69 11.37
C ALA A 68 16.84 3.80 11.13
N GLY A 69 18.09 3.54 11.48
CA GLY A 69 19.12 4.58 11.53
C GLY A 69 18.69 5.76 12.42
N PRO A 70 18.59 7.00 11.89
CA PRO A 70 18.13 8.17 12.65
C PRO A 70 16.59 8.31 12.72
N LEU A 71 15.84 7.41 12.06
CA LEU A 71 14.37 7.44 12.05
C LEU A 71 13.82 6.79 13.32
N THR A 72 12.90 7.51 13.98
CA THR A 72 12.27 7.10 15.22
C THR A 72 10.74 7.09 15.09
N PRO A 73 10.00 6.44 15.99
CA PRO A 73 8.54 6.49 15.97
C PRO A 73 7.97 7.90 15.99
N ALA A 74 8.65 8.85 16.65
CA ALA A 74 8.24 10.25 16.72
C ALA A 74 8.34 11.00 15.38
N ASP A 75 9.02 10.43 14.38
CA ASP A 75 9.06 10.99 13.02
C ASP A 75 7.83 10.63 12.18
N LEU A 76 6.97 9.73 12.69
CA LEU A 76 5.67 9.37 12.11
C LEU A 76 4.55 9.90 13.03
N PRO A 77 3.39 10.29 12.46
CA PRO A 77 2.25 10.74 13.25
C PRO A 77 1.63 9.60 14.07
N ASP A 78 1.20 9.86 15.31
CA ASP A 78 0.49 8.85 16.12
C ASP A 78 -0.96 8.60 15.64
N GLU A 79 -1.52 9.51 14.83
CA GLU A 79 -2.87 9.39 14.25
C GLU A 79 -2.93 9.98 12.84
N VAL A 80 -3.58 9.27 11.92
CA VAL A 80 -3.80 9.68 10.53
C VAL A 80 -5.22 9.36 10.10
N LEU A 81 -5.98 10.39 9.69
CA LEU A 81 -7.29 10.21 9.06
C LEU A 81 -8.29 9.35 9.89
N GLY A 82 -8.19 9.38 11.22
CA GLY A 82 -9.00 8.56 12.12
C GLY A 82 -8.43 7.16 12.43
N PHE A 83 -7.23 6.85 11.94
CA PHE A 83 -6.48 5.63 12.27
C PHE A 83 -5.40 5.96 13.29
N ALA A 84 -5.32 5.19 14.36
CA ALA A 84 -4.32 5.34 15.42
C ALA A 84 -3.13 4.39 15.20
N ALA A 85 -1.94 4.85 15.55
CA ALA A 85 -0.72 4.05 15.59
C ALA A 85 -0.89 2.89 16.58
N GLN A 86 -0.90 1.66 16.07
CA GLN A 86 -1.15 0.46 16.85
C GLN A 86 -0.31 -0.69 16.31
N GLU A 87 0.21 -1.53 17.20
CA GLU A 87 0.87 -2.77 16.80
C GLU A 87 -0.14 -3.67 16.07
N ARG A 88 0.29 -4.22 14.93
CA ARG A 88 -0.44 -5.26 14.21
C ARG A 88 0.50 -6.43 13.95
N PRO A 89 0.00 -7.68 13.96
CA PRO A 89 0.74 -8.80 13.41
C PRO A 89 1.12 -8.57 11.93
N PRO A 90 2.29 -9.07 11.47
CA PRO A 90 2.66 -9.01 10.05
C PRO A 90 1.67 -9.84 9.22
N ALA A 91 1.29 -9.35 8.04
CA ALA A 91 0.36 -10.06 7.16
C ALA A 91 1.06 -11.20 6.40
N GLU A 92 2.34 -11.03 6.04
CA GLU A 92 3.07 -11.98 5.18
C GLU A 92 4.48 -12.36 5.67
N ASN A 93 4.69 -12.46 6.98
CA ASN A 93 6.04 -12.65 7.58
C ASN A 93 7.05 -11.57 7.15
N GLU A 94 6.56 -10.36 6.83
CA GLU A 94 7.36 -9.22 6.39
C GLU A 94 8.49 -8.86 7.36
N TYR A 95 8.24 -9.09 8.66
CA TYR A 95 9.19 -8.87 9.74
C TYR A 95 8.89 -9.81 10.92
N VAL A 96 9.87 -9.96 11.80
CA VAL A 96 9.66 -10.59 13.11
C VAL A 96 9.11 -9.51 14.06
N PRO A 97 7.92 -9.70 14.67
CA PRO A 97 7.29 -8.70 15.53
C PRO A 97 8.18 -8.24 16.68
N ASN A 98 8.09 -6.95 17.03
CA ASN A 98 8.89 -6.33 18.09
C ASN A 98 8.05 -5.76 19.25
N GLY A 99 6.73 -5.96 19.27
CA GLY A 99 5.85 -5.44 20.32
C GLY A 99 5.49 -3.97 20.18
N THR A 100 5.73 -3.35 19.00
CA THR A 100 5.48 -1.93 18.76
C THR A 100 4.84 -1.70 17.39
N TRP A 101 4.30 -0.50 17.18
CA TRP A 101 3.65 -0.12 15.92
C TRP A 101 4.63 0.26 14.81
N THR A 102 5.92 0.39 15.11
CA THR A 102 6.96 0.70 14.12
C THR A 102 8.04 -0.35 14.06
N HIS A 103 8.59 -0.56 12.88
CA HIS A 103 9.70 -1.48 12.70
C HIS A 103 10.61 -1.05 11.55
N GLU A 104 11.90 -1.34 11.70
CA GLU A 104 12.89 -1.19 10.65
C GLU A 104 12.60 -2.14 9.49
N VAL A 105 12.71 -1.61 8.29
CA VAL A 105 12.73 -2.38 7.03
C VAL A 105 13.93 -1.93 6.19
N ALA A 106 14.43 -2.80 5.32
CA ALA A 106 15.56 -2.46 4.46
C ALA A 106 15.16 -1.32 3.50
N GLY A 107 15.90 -0.20 3.53
CA GLY A 107 15.54 1.02 2.79
C GLY A 107 15.35 0.83 1.28
N GLU A 108 16.30 0.14 0.63
CA GLU A 108 16.20 -0.19 -0.80
C GLU A 108 14.96 -1.01 -1.12
N ARG A 109 14.69 -2.06 -0.32
CA ARG A 109 13.53 -2.95 -0.49
C ARG A 109 12.23 -2.19 -0.28
N ALA A 110 12.10 -1.45 0.81
CA ALA A 110 10.90 -0.71 1.15
C ALA A 110 10.55 0.35 0.10
N GLY A 111 11.56 1.07 -0.41
CA GLY A 111 11.36 2.04 -1.49
C GLY A 111 10.95 1.39 -2.81
N TRP A 112 11.41 0.17 -3.10
CA TRP A 112 11.00 -0.60 -4.27
C TRP A 112 9.56 -1.14 -4.12
N GLU A 113 9.23 -1.77 -2.99
CA GLU A 113 7.91 -2.36 -2.72
C GLU A 113 6.80 -1.30 -2.62
N ALA A 114 7.13 -0.09 -2.16
CA ALA A 114 6.17 1.00 -2.06
C ALA A 114 5.76 1.60 -3.42
N MET A 115 6.57 1.40 -4.48
CA MET A 115 6.31 1.99 -5.78
C MET A 115 5.03 1.41 -6.39
N PRO A 116 4.07 2.23 -6.88
CA PRO A 116 2.81 1.72 -7.39
C PRO A 116 3.03 0.80 -8.60
N THR A 117 2.25 -0.26 -8.72
CA THR A 117 2.33 -1.24 -9.83
C THR A 117 1.65 -0.75 -11.13
N CYS A 118 1.69 0.57 -11.36
CA CYS A 118 1.05 1.20 -12.52
C CYS A 118 1.93 1.13 -13.78
N PRO A 119 1.37 1.32 -15.00
CA PRO A 119 2.09 1.12 -16.26
C PRO A 119 3.42 1.90 -16.41
N GLY A 120 3.55 3.05 -15.75
CA GLY A 120 4.78 3.85 -15.74
C GLY A 120 5.87 3.32 -14.80
N ASN A 121 5.60 2.27 -14.02
CA ASN A 121 6.60 1.64 -13.18
C ASN A 121 7.54 0.77 -14.02
N THR A 122 8.78 1.22 -14.17
CA THR A 122 9.84 0.52 -14.92
C THR A 122 10.63 -0.49 -14.07
N GLY A 123 10.23 -0.71 -12.81
CA GLY A 123 10.89 -1.65 -11.90
C GLY A 123 12.23 -1.18 -11.32
N GLY A 124 12.66 0.07 -11.59
CA GLY A 124 13.85 0.67 -11.00
C GLY A 124 14.25 2.01 -11.62
N GLY A 125 15.44 2.50 -11.26
CA GLY A 125 16.03 3.74 -11.78
C GLY A 125 15.88 4.97 -10.86
N TRP A 126 15.22 4.81 -9.72
CA TRP A 126 15.12 5.82 -8.66
C TRP A 126 16.19 5.59 -7.57
N PRO A 127 16.54 6.63 -6.80
CA PRO A 127 17.47 6.51 -5.68
C PRO A 127 16.98 5.49 -4.64
N ALA A 128 17.92 4.76 -4.04
CA ALA A 128 17.64 3.86 -2.92
C ALA A 128 17.63 4.65 -1.60
N ALA A 129 16.65 4.37 -0.74
CA ALA A 129 16.65 4.90 0.62
C ALA A 129 17.75 4.21 1.45
N ALA A 130 18.47 4.99 2.25
CA ALA A 130 19.47 4.49 3.19
C ALA A 130 18.83 3.84 4.41
N PHE A 131 17.70 4.38 4.87
CA PHE A 131 16.93 3.88 6.01
C PHE A 131 15.44 3.92 5.70
N ALA A 132 14.69 2.98 6.27
CA ALA A 132 13.24 2.97 6.19
C ALA A 132 12.60 2.49 7.49
N LEU A 133 11.63 3.26 7.97
CA LEU A 133 10.82 2.94 9.13
C LEU A 133 9.37 2.73 8.68
N ALA A 134 8.86 1.50 8.85
CA ALA A 134 7.47 1.18 8.61
C ALA A 134 6.66 1.38 9.90
N GLY A 135 5.40 1.78 9.75
CA GLY A 135 4.45 1.99 10.83
C GLY A 135 3.09 1.39 10.49
N THR A 136 2.39 0.88 11.50
CA THR A 136 1.04 0.31 11.36
C THR A 136 -0.01 1.19 12.03
N TYR A 137 -1.14 1.34 11.36
CA TYR A 137 -2.30 2.09 11.85
C TYR A 137 -3.56 1.24 11.78
N LEU A 138 -4.49 1.46 12.72
CA LEU A 138 -5.81 0.82 12.76
C LEU A 138 -6.89 1.85 13.11
N ASP A 139 -8.05 1.73 12.50
CA ASP A 139 -9.24 2.47 12.91
C ASP A 139 -10.05 1.70 13.98
N ASP A 140 -11.23 2.21 14.34
CA ASP A 140 -12.13 1.60 15.33
C ASP A 140 -12.82 0.31 14.86
N ARG A 141 -12.58 -0.11 13.60
CA ARG A 141 -13.10 -1.32 12.97
C ARG A 141 -11.99 -2.28 12.56
N ASP A 142 -10.78 -2.09 13.11
CA ASP A 142 -9.57 -2.86 12.77
C ASP A 142 -9.19 -2.81 11.28
N ARG A 143 -9.63 -1.78 10.53
CA ARG A 143 -9.20 -1.62 9.14
C ARG A 143 -7.73 -1.18 9.10
N PRO A 144 -6.96 -1.70 8.14
CA PRO A 144 -5.53 -1.46 8.09
C PRO A 144 -5.17 -0.09 7.53
N GLY A 145 -4.13 0.51 8.12
CA GLY A 145 -3.34 1.57 7.53
C GLY A 145 -1.85 1.26 7.68
N ASN A 146 -1.04 1.79 6.74
CA ASN A 146 0.40 1.64 6.74
C ASN A 146 1.06 3.00 6.54
N GLY A 147 2.13 3.24 7.29
CA GLY A 147 3.05 4.36 7.09
C GLY A 147 4.42 3.83 6.71
N LEU A 148 5.11 4.55 5.85
CA LEU A 148 6.49 4.29 5.50
C LEU A 148 7.25 5.60 5.45
N LEU A 149 8.30 5.72 6.24
CA LEU A 149 9.22 6.85 6.20
C LEU A 149 10.54 6.38 5.61
N LEU A 150 10.87 6.92 4.44
CA LEU A 150 12.13 6.68 3.73
C LEU A 150 13.08 7.84 4.00
N GLN A 151 14.35 7.54 4.31
CA GLN A 151 15.42 8.54 4.33
C GLN A 151 16.47 8.21 3.27
N PHE A 152 16.81 9.21 2.47
CA PHE A 152 17.77 9.13 1.39
C PHE A 152 19.11 9.77 1.78
N GLY A 153 20.13 9.58 0.94
CA GLY A 153 21.44 10.21 1.16
C GLY A 153 21.43 11.73 1.01
N SER A 154 20.43 12.29 0.32
CA SER A 154 20.30 13.73 0.09
C SER A 154 18.85 14.17 -0.16
N ALA A 155 18.60 15.47 -0.02
CA ALA A 155 17.33 16.08 -0.42
C ALA A 155 17.07 16.00 -1.92
N GLY A 156 18.12 15.92 -2.74
CA GLY A 156 18.01 15.70 -4.18
C GLY A 156 17.47 14.31 -4.50
N ASP A 157 17.99 13.29 -3.82
CA ASP A 157 17.55 11.90 -3.99
C ASP A 157 16.11 11.69 -3.55
N ALA A 158 15.73 12.29 -2.40
CA ALA A 158 14.35 12.28 -1.93
C ALA A 158 13.39 12.96 -2.92
N THR A 159 13.82 14.06 -3.54
CA THR A 159 13.07 14.73 -4.61
C THR A 159 12.90 13.82 -5.82
N ALA A 160 13.98 13.20 -6.30
CA ALA A 160 13.92 12.33 -7.46
C ALA A 160 13.03 11.10 -7.21
N TYR A 161 13.09 10.49 -6.02
CA TYR A 161 12.18 9.40 -5.65
C TYR A 161 10.72 9.87 -5.60
N PHE A 162 10.43 10.99 -4.93
CA PHE A 162 9.09 11.56 -4.83
C PHE A 162 8.49 11.87 -6.22
N ASP A 163 9.25 12.54 -7.08
CA ASP A 163 8.79 12.90 -8.43
C ASP A 163 8.54 11.66 -9.28
N THR A 164 9.39 10.64 -9.17
CA THR A 164 9.20 9.34 -9.84
C THR A 164 7.92 8.67 -9.34
N TYR A 165 7.70 8.65 -8.03
CA TYR A 165 6.49 8.09 -7.42
C TYR A 165 5.22 8.73 -7.98
N LEU A 166 5.20 10.07 -8.07
CA LEU A 166 4.06 10.79 -8.63
C LEU A 166 3.87 10.55 -10.13
N ALA A 167 4.97 10.43 -10.89
CA ALA A 167 4.91 10.10 -12.31
C ALA A 167 4.33 8.69 -12.54
N VAL A 168 4.73 7.72 -11.70
CA VAL A 168 4.17 6.36 -11.72
C VAL A 168 2.69 6.38 -11.34
N LEU A 169 2.30 7.08 -10.28
CA LEU A 169 0.89 7.24 -9.92
C LEU A 169 0.05 7.86 -11.04
N ALA A 170 0.57 8.88 -11.73
CA ALA A 170 -0.13 9.54 -12.83
C ALA A 170 -0.34 8.62 -14.05
N SER A 171 0.40 7.51 -14.13
CA SER A 171 0.23 6.50 -15.17
C SER A 171 -0.89 5.49 -14.88
N CYS A 172 -1.39 5.43 -13.65
CA CYS A 172 -2.49 4.55 -13.29
C CYS A 172 -3.78 5.01 -13.99
N PRO A 173 -4.67 4.08 -14.40
CA PRO A 173 -6.01 4.43 -14.81
C PRO A 173 -6.79 5.09 -13.66
N ALA A 174 -7.67 6.03 -14.00
CA ALA A 174 -8.60 6.66 -13.05
C ALA A 174 -9.96 5.92 -12.96
N THR A 175 -10.00 4.67 -13.41
CA THR A 175 -11.20 3.80 -13.43
C THR A 175 -11.05 2.71 -12.37
N ASP A 176 -12.10 1.95 -12.08
CA ASP A 176 -12.10 0.80 -11.15
C ASP A 176 -11.23 -0.41 -11.63
N ALA A 177 -10.25 -0.17 -12.50
CA ALA A 177 -9.30 -1.18 -12.98
C ALA A 177 -8.11 -1.25 -12.01
N MET A 178 -7.67 -2.45 -11.65
CA MET A 178 -6.59 -2.65 -10.69
C MET A 178 -5.20 -2.60 -11.35
N PRO A 179 -4.24 -1.82 -10.83
CA PRO A 179 -4.36 -0.79 -9.79
C PRO A 179 -4.93 0.53 -10.35
N ALA A 180 -5.83 1.17 -9.60
CA ALA A 180 -6.34 2.51 -9.92
C ALA A 180 -5.71 3.57 -9.03
N ALA A 181 -5.55 4.79 -9.55
CA ALA A 181 -5.21 5.94 -8.73
C ALA A 181 -5.97 7.19 -9.18
N GLN A 182 -6.46 7.96 -8.21
CA GLN A 182 -7.12 9.24 -8.45
C GLN A 182 -6.49 10.31 -7.56
N ARG A 183 -5.97 11.38 -8.18
CA ARG A 183 -5.54 12.56 -7.44
C ARG A 183 -6.74 13.28 -6.83
N VAL A 184 -6.66 13.56 -5.53
CA VAL A 184 -7.66 14.36 -4.80
C VAL A 184 -7.13 15.77 -4.54
N ALA A 185 -5.91 15.90 -4.02
CA ALA A 185 -5.27 17.18 -3.77
C ALA A 185 -3.74 17.06 -3.93
N ALA A 186 -3.06 18.19 -4.12
CA ALA A 186 -1.60 18.26 -4.16
C ALA A 186 -1.12 19.67 -3.81
N GLY A 187 0.15 19.77 -3.41
CA GLY A 187 0.82 21.03 -3.13
C GLY A 187 2.34 20.89 -3.26
N GLU A 188 3.07 21.91 -2.84
CA GLU A 188 4.54 21.86 -2.86
C GLU A 188 5.05 20.76 -1.91
N GLY A 189 5.69 19.74 -2.48
CA GLY A 189 6.27 18.63 -1.71
C GLY A 189 5.27 17.62 -1.15
N TRP A 190 4.00 17.65 -1.57
CA TRP A 190 3.03 16.62 -1.16
C TRP A 190 1.93 16.35 -2.19
N TYR A 191 1.39 15.14 -2.13
CA TYR A 191 0.30 14.62 -2.93
C TYR A 191 -0.69 13.88 -2.02
N ALA A 192 -1.97 13.95 -2.36
CA ALA A 192 -2.99 13.11 -1.76
C ALA A 192 -3.97 12.57 -2.82
N GLY A 193 -4.32 11.30 -2.69
CA GLY A 193 -5.16 10.61 -3.66
C GLY A 193 -5.93 9.44 -3.07
N ARG A 194 -6.66 8.76 -3.96
CA ARG A 194 -7.32 7.48 -3.70
C ARG A 194 -6.65 6.39 -4.51
N ARG A 195 -6.68 5.17 -3.98
CA ARG A 195 -6.30 3.95 -4.67
C ARG A 195 -7.42 2.92 -4.56
N ASP A 196 -7.62 2.16 -5.63
CA ASP A 196 -8.50 1.00 -5.64
C ASP A 196 -7.67 -0.26 -5.90
N TYR A 197 -7.86 -1.25 -5.02
CA TYR A 197 -7.27 -2.58 -5.12
C TYR A 197 -8.36 -3.65 -5.10
N GLY A 198 -9.13 -3.74 -6.18
CA GLY A 198 -10.14 -4.79 -6.31
C GLY A 198 -11.34 -4.57 -5.39
N GLY A 199 -11.77 -3.31 -5.25
CA GLY A 199 -12.92 -2.91 -4.43
C GLY A 199 -12.57 -2.47 -3.01
N GLU A 200 -11.31 -2.65 -2.58
CA GLU A 200 -10.81 -1.97 -1.39
C GLU A 200 -10.35 -0.56 -1.75
N ARG A 201 -10.93 0.43 -1.08
CA ARG A 201 -10.63 1.84 -1.33
C ARG A 201 -9.76 2.42 -0.25
N TRP A 202 -8.65 3.01 -0.71
CA TRP A 202 -7.60 3.50 0.15
C TRP A 202 -7.36 4.98 -0.09
N SER A 203 -7.15 5.72 1.00
CA SER A 203 -6.60 7.06 0.95
C SER A 203 -5.10 7.02 1.08
N GLU A 204 -4.41 7.72 0.18
CA GLU A 204 -2.95 7.81 0.18
C GLU A 204 -2.50 9.27 0.29
N VAL A 205 -1.49 9.53 1.12
CA VAL A 205 -0.76 10.79 1.19
C VAL A 205 0.73 10.48 1.05
N VAL A 206 1.37 11.18 0.13
CA VAL A 206 2.82 11.13 -0.08
C VAL A 206 3.37 12.53 0.17
N ALA A 207 4.41 12.66 0.97
CA ALA A 207 5.01 13.93 1.30
C ALA A 207 6.54 13.83 1.37
N ARG A 208 7.22 14.90 0.96
CA ARG A 208 8.67 15.02 1.03
C ARG A 208 9.05 16.15 1.98
N ARG A 209 10.07 15.91 2.80
CA ARG A 209 10.69 16.91 3.67
C ARG A 209 12.19 16.68 3.76
N GLY A 210 12.98 17.63 3.26
CA GLY A 210 14.44 17.49 3.22
C GLY A 210 14.86 16.24 2.43
N ASP A 211 15.60 15.35 3.07
CA ASP A 211 16.09 14.06 2.58
C ASP A 211 15.12 12.89 2.86
N ARG A 212 13.88 13.17 3.27
CA ARG A 212 12.89 12.15 3.63
C ARG A 212 11.65 12.18 2.75
N VAL A 213 11.05 11.01 2.54
CA VAL A 213 9.72 10.84 1.93
C VAL A 213 8.87 10.00 2.87
N ALA A 214 7.70 10.53 3.23
CA ALA A 214 6.66 9.83 3.99
C ALA A 214 5.57 9.37 3.03
N LEU A 215 5.17 8.11 3.14
CA LEU A 215 4.04 7.51 2.43
C LEU A 215 3.08 6.97 3.47
N ILE A 216 1.83 7.45 3.45
CA ILE A 216 0.79 7.00 4.38
C ILE A 216 -0.40 6.57 3.55
N ILE A 217 -0.86 5.35 3.75
CA ILE A 217 -2.03 4.79 3.07
C ILE A 217 -2.96 4.10 4.08
N VAL A 218 -4.26 4.37 4.02
CA VAL A 218 -5.25 3.82 4.94
C VAL A 218 -6.47 3.28 4.19
N ASN A 219 -6.99 2.12 4.61
CA ASN A 219 -8.21 1.53 4.05
C ASN A 219 -9.42 2.18 4.72
N ASP A 220 -9.70 3.42 4.34
CA ASP A 220 -10.75 4.23 4.94
C ASP A 220 -12.09 4.14 4.20
N ASP A 221 -12.18 3.36 3.12
CA ASP A 221 -13.38 3.24 2.28
C ASP A 221 -13.88 4.60 1.81
N ASP A 222 -12.95 5.40 1.30
CA ASP A 222 -13.14 6.78 0.87
C ASP A 222 -13.61 7.79 1.96
N ALA A 223 -13.60 7.43 3.24
CA ALA A 223 -14.15 8.27 4.32
C ALA A 223 -13.43 9.62 4.53
N ALA A 224 -12.13 9.70 4.27
CA ALA A 224 -11.33 10.91 4.44
C ALA A 224 -11.74 11.98 3.42
N SER A 225 -12.10 13.17 3.90
CA SER A 225 -12.39 14.32 3.05
C SER A 225 -11.13 14.90 2.39
N GLU A 226 -11.29 15.64 1.29
CA GLU A 226 -10.19 16.40 0.66
C GLU A 226 -9.47 17.30 1.68
N ALA A 227 -10.21 17.93 2.59
CA ALA A 227 -9.63 18.81 3.62
C ALA A 227 -8.74 18.05 4.60
N GLN A 228 -9.14 16.84 5.03
CA GLN A 228 -8.32 15.99 5.89
C GLN A 228 -7.05 15.52 5.18
N LEU A 229 -7.18 15.11 3.91
CA LEU A 229 -6.07 14.68 3.07
C LEU A 229 -5.05 15.82 2.84
N ARG A 230 -5.53 17.00 2.48
CA ARG A 230 -4.72 18.22 2.35
C ARG A 230 -4.01 18.56 3.66
N GLY A 231 -4.73 18.57 4.78
CA GLY A 231 -4.18 18.87 6.09
C GLY A 231 -3.07 17.90 6.52
N LEU A 232 -3.22 16.61 6.20
CA LEU A 232 -2.16 15.62 6.44
C LEU A 232 -0.95 15.87 5.53
N GLY A 233 -1.15 16.07 4.22
CA GLY A 233 -0.08 16.35 3.27
C GLY A 233 0.75 17.58 3.65
N GLU A 234 0.08 18.69 3.95
CA GLU A 234 0.75 19.93 4.39
C GLU A 234 1.49 19.79 5.73
N ARG A 235 1.04 18.91 6.62
CA ARG A 235 1.72 18.67 7.90
C ARG A 235 2.99 17.84 7.71
N LEU A 236 2.93 16.82 6.85
CA LEU A 236 4.06 15.92 6.60
C LEU A 236 5.17 16.58 5.77
N SER A 237 4.84 17.58 4.95
CA SER A 237 5.81 18.29 4.09
C SER A 237 6.51 19.48 4.77
N ARG A 238 6.15 19.81 6.02
CA ARG A 238 6.76 20.91 6.81
C ARG A 238 7.88 20.39 7.70
#